data_AF-A0A1Y1Y0C8-F1
#
_entry.id   AF-A0A1Y1Y0C8-F1
#
_cell.length_a   1.000
_cell.length_b   1.000
_cell.length_c   1.000
_cell.angle_alpha   90.00
_cell.angle_beta   90.00
_cell.angle_gamma   90.00
#
_symmetry.space_group_name_H-M   'P 1'
#
loop_
_entity.id
_entity.type
_entity.pdbx_description
1 polymer ?
#
loop_
_entity_poly.entity_id
_entity_poly.type
_entity_poly.pdbx_seq_one_letter_code
_entity_poly.pdbx_strand_id
1 'polypeptide(L)'
;MPALFNDAGGDFPIRLASRLCMNLSNNKPKACDIFAAPAFVQPLIRSISQRFVSLAGELVDDQRTEVLETLILSLGAMINLAEFSDQARMSVMKGGDELVVALAEIFVEGSERAAMADSMEESQSSVAIGYLAVLLGNLCLNGTVRREVCTRLPGQKIDMLVDKVREFAQYNERVDRMTRGQFEGEEGRETWQNFTIRLMLVAERLEKVER
;
A
#
# COMPACT_ATOMS: atom_id res chain seq x y z
N MET A 1 -4.60 20.81 21.44
CA MET A 1 -4.03 19.76 20.57
C MET A 1 -3.82 20.37 19.19
N PRO A 2 -2.67 20.24 18.54
CA PRO A 2 -2.47 20.90 17.25
C PRO A 2 -3.29 20.17 16.19
N ALA A 3 -4.17 20.92 15.54
CA ALA A 3 -4.99 20.50 14.43
C ALA A 3 -4.11 20.35 13.17
N LEU A 4 -3.51 19.19 12.96
CA LEU A 4 -2.72 18.89 11.76
C LEU A 4 -3.58 18.61 10.51
N PHE A 5 -4.91 18.49 10.67
CA PHE A 5 -5.79 17.94 9.64
C PHE A 5 -7.00 18.82 9.31
N ASN A 6 -7.09 20.05 9.85
CA ASN A 6 -8.34 20.81 9.82
C ASN A 6 -8.29 22.09 8.97
N ASP A 7 -7.53 22.11 7.88
CA ASP A 7 -7.60 23.24 6.96
C ASP A 7 -7.57 22.83 5.49
N ALA A 8 -8.33 23.57 4.70
CA ALA A 8 -8.63 23.33 3.30
C ALA A 8 -7.35 23.42 2.44
N GLY A 9 -6.71 22.26 2.22
CA GLY A 9 -5.46 22.10 1.46
C GLY A 9 -4.84 20.72 1.65
N GLY A 10 -5.66 19.68 1.66
CA GLY A 10 -5.39 18.36 2.24
C GLY A 10 -4.19 17.56 1.71
N ASP A 11 -3.57 17.95 0.60
CA ASP A 11 -2.45 17.20 -0.01
C ASP A 11 -1.11 17.44 0.70
N PHE A 12 -0.86 18.67 1.18
CA PHE A 12 0.43 19.02 1.78
C PHE A 12 0.66 18.40 3.17
N PRO A 13 -0.32 18.42 4.11
CA PRO A 13 -0.16 17.81 5.42
C PRO A 13 0.01 16.29 5.35
N ILE A 14 -0.72 15.62 4.45
CA ILE A 14 -0.65 14.17 4.26
C ILE A 14 0.69 13.77 3.64
N ARG A 15 1.18 14.52 2.65
CA ARG A 15 2.49 14.27 2.03
C ARG A 15 3.63 14.43 3.03
N LEU A 16 3.60 15.48 3.85
CA LEU A 16 4.58 15.70 4.91
C LEU A 16 4.51 14.64 6.01
N ALA A 17 3.30 14.33 6.48
CA ALA A 17 3.06 13.28 7.47
C ALA A 17 3.53 11.90 6.97
N SER A 18 3.29 11.59 5.70
CA SER A 18 3.74 10.33 5.08
C SER A 18 5.25 10.27 4.95
N ARG A 19 5.91 11.36 4.52
CA ARG A 19 7.38 11.45 4.50
C ARG A 19 7.97 11.32 5.89
N LEU A 20 7.39 11.98 6.89
CA LEU A 20 7.83 11.89 8.27
C LEU A 20 7.66 10.47 8.81
N CYS A 21 6.51 9.85 8.57
CA CYS A 21 6.23 8.47 8.93
C CYS A 21 7.28 7.55 8.30
N MET A 22 7.48 7.60 6.99
CA MET A 22 8.48 6.77 6.31
C MET A 22 9.89 6.94 6.89
N ASN A 23 10.33 8.18 7.12
CA ASN A 23 11.67 8.45 7.67
C ASN A 23 11.82 7.97 9.13
N LEU A 24 10.76 8.02 9.93
CA LEU A 24 10.81 7.63 11.35
C LEU A 24 10.52 6.16 11.59
N SER A 25 9.68 5.53 10.75
CA SER A 25 9.21 4.16 10.92
C SER A 25 10.03 3.12 10.15
N ASN A 26 10.82 3.53 9.14
CA ASN A 26 11.65 2.60 8.38
C ASN A 26 12.67 1.92 9.32
N ASN A 27 12.58 0.60 9.41
CA ASN A 27 13.42 -0.26 10.26
C ASN A 27 13.38 0.06 11.77
N LYS A 28 12.32 0.71 12.27
CA LYS A 28 12.16 1.08 13.69
C LYS A 28 10.77 0.70 14.22
N PRO A 29 10.57 -0.54 14.68
CA PRO A 29 9.28 -1.02 15.17
C PRO A 29 8.65 -0.14 16.26
N LYS A 30 9.46 0.35 17.21
CA LYS A 30 8.98 1.23 18.31
C LYS A 30 8.45 2.58 17.83
N ALA A 31 8.87 3.07 16.67
CA ALA A 31 8.37 4.32 16.11
C ALA A 31 7.04 4.13 15.36
N CYS A 32 6.73 2.91 14.91
CA CYS A 32 5.47 2.60 14.24
C CYS A 32 4.27 2.76 15.18
N ASP A 33 4.43 2.40 16.46
CA ASP A 33 3.35 2.48 17.45
C ASP A 33 2.89 3.91 17.74
N ILE A 34 3.78 4.90 17.54
CA ILE A 34 3.45 6.33 17.68
C ILE A 34 2.43 6.76 16.62
N PHE A 35 2.53 6.18 15.42
CA PHE A 35 1.65 6.48 14.28
C PHE A 35 0.53 5.46 14.09
N ALA A 36 0.48 4.40 14.91
CA ALA A 36 -0.50 3.33 14.81
C ALA A 36 -1.92 3.72 15.28
N ALA A 37 -2.11 4.92 15.82
CA ALA A 37 -3.40 5.39 16.31
C ALA A 37 -4.41 5.60 15.16
N PRO A 38 -5.71 5.31 15.38
CA PRO A 38 -6.75 5.51 14.36
C PRO A 38 -6.82 6.94 13.81
N ALA A 39 -6.51 7.94 14.65
CA ALA A 39 -6.48 9.35 14.27
C ALA A 39 -5.46 9.67 13.17
N PHE A 40 -4.44 8.82 12.98
CA PHE A 40 -3.45 8.95 11.91
C PHE A 40 -3.72 7.96 10.77
N VAL A 41 -3.99 6.70 11.12
CA VAL A 41 -4.20 5.62 10.17
C VAL A 41 -5.42 5.85 9.28
N GLN A 42 -6.57 6.24 9.84
CA GLN A 42 -7.80 6.35 9.06
C GLN A 42 -7.78 7.48 8.02
N PRO A 43 -7.32 8.72 8.35
CA PRO A 43 -7.16 9.75 7.33
C PRO A 43 -6.22 9.32 6.20
N LEU A 44 -5.17 8.57 6.52
CA LEU A 44 -4.22 8.08 5.52
C LEU A 44 -4.86 7.04 4.59
N ILE A 45 -5.63 6.08 5.12
CA ILE A 45 -6.39 5.11 4.31
C ILE A 45 -7.47 5.80 3.46
N ARG A 46 -8.18 6.79 4.02
CA ARG A 46 -9.15 7.58 3.24
C ARG A 46 -8.48 8.30 2.08
N SER A 47 -7.30 8.89 2.31
CA SER A 47 -6.53 9.55 1.25
C SER A 47 -6.09 8.57 0.16
N ILE A 48 -5.62 7.37 0.54
CA ILE A 48 -5.29 6.30 -0.41
C ILE A 48 -6.50 5.94 -1.26
N SER A 49 -7.65 5.68 -0.62
CA SER A 49 -8.88 5.29 -1.31
C SER A 49 -9.38 6.38 -2.27
N GLN A 50 -9.39 7.64 -1.82
CA GLN A 50 -9.77 8.79 -2.63
C GLN A 50 -8.86 8.96 -3.86
N ARG A 51 -7.54 8.77 -3.72
CA ARG A 51 -6.61 8.90 -4.84
C ARG A 51 -6.79 7.80 -5.88
N PHE A 52 -7.09 6.57 -5.47
CA PHE A 52 -7.45 5.51 -6.41
C PHE A 52 -8.72 5.86 -7.20
N VAL A 53 -9.74 6.44 -6.53
CA VAL A 53 -10.94 6.93 -7.21
C VAL A 53 -10.60 8.05 -8.19
N SER A 54 -9.77 9.02 -7.80
CA SER A 54 -9.32 10.09 -8.69
C SER A 54 -8.56 9.57 -9.92
N LEU A 55 -7.68 8.57 -9.74
CA LEU A 55 -6.95 7.94 -10.85
C LEU A 55 -7.85 7.15 -11.81
N ALA A 56 -8.99 6.66 -11.34
CA ALA A 56 -9.97 6.01 -12.20
C ALA A 56 -10.78 7.01 -13.05
N GLY A 57 -10.75 8.31 -12.70
CA GLY A 57 -11.38 9.38 -13.46
C GLY A 57 -10.51 9.97 -14.57
N GLU A 58 -11.06 10.98 -15.25
CA GLU A 58 -10.33 11.76 -16.25
C GLU A 58 -9.48 12.82 -15.55
N LEU A 59 -8.16 12.66 -15.63
CA LEU A 59 -7.17 13.61 -15.12
C LEU A 59 -6.22 14.01 -16.25
N VAL A 60 -5.79 15.27 -16.25
CA VAL A 60 -4.68 15.74 -17.10
C VAL A 60 -3.37 15.10 -16.60
N ASP A 61 -2.43 14.85 -17.52
CA ASP A 61 -1.21 14.07 -17.26
C ASP A 61 -0.38 14.56 -16.05
N ASP A 62 -0.19 15.89 -15.92
CA ASP A 62 0.51 16.49 -14.77
C ASP A 62 -0.19 16.20 -13.43
N GLN A 63 -1.52 16.30 -13.40
CA GLN A 63 -2.32 16.05 -12.21
C GLN A 63 -2.33 14.55 -11.86
N ARG A 64 -2.41 13.69 -12.86
CA ARG A 64 -2.33 12.24 -12.70
C ARG A 64 -1.01 11.84 -12.06
N THR A 65 0.09 12.41 -12.54
CA THR A 65 1.44 12.16 -12.01
C THR A 65 1.53 12.58 -10.54
N GLU A 66 1.08 13.78 -10.18
CA GLU A 66 1.09 14.25 -8.79
C GLU A 66 0.25 13.38 -7.85
N VAL A 67 -0.94 12.97 -8.30
CA VAL A 67 -1.83 12.07 -7.57
C VAL A 67 -1.15 10.72 -7.35
N LEU A 68 -0.49 10.18 -8.38
CA LEU A 68 0.20 8.89 -8.33
C LEU A 68 1.41 8.92 -7.39
N GLU A 69 2.26 9.96 -7.45
CA GLU A 69 3.38 10.13 -6.51
C GLU A 69 2.90 10.16 -5.06
N THR A 70 1.84 10.92 -4.79
CA THR A 70 1.31 11.07 -3.43
C THR A 70 0.62 9.79 -2.95
N LEU A 71 -0.01 9.04 -3.87
CA LEU A 71 -0.57 7.73 -3.59
C LEU A 71 0.52 6.71 -3.22
N ILE A 72 1.57 6.60 -4.03
CA ILE A 72 2.69 5.67 -3.76
C ILE A 72 3.34 6.00 -2.40
N LEU A 73 3.54 7.29 -2.11
CA LEU A 73 4.08 7.73 -0.83
C LEU A 73 3.17 7.32 0.35
N SER A 74 1.86 7.51 0.22
CA SER A 74 0.88 7.18 1.25
C SER A 74 0.80 5.67 1.49
N LEU A 75 0.83 4.89 0.40
CA LEU A 75 0.89 3.42 0.45
C LEU A 75 2.17 2.95 1.14
N GLY A 76 3.34 3.50 0.77
CA GLY A 76 4.61 3.17 1.41
C GLY A 76 4.63 3.47 2.92
N ALA A 77 4.06 4.60 3.33
CA ALA A 77 3.90 4.93 4.75
C ALA A 77 3.02 3.91 5.48
N MET A 78 1.85 3.56 4.93
CA MET A 78 0.97 2.58 5.56
C MET A 78 1.53 1.16 5.55
N ILE A 79 2.24 0.74 4.49
CA ILE A 79 2.92 -0.56 4.45
C ILE A 79 3.93 -0.64 5.60
N ASN A 80 4.74 0.40 5.80
CA ASN A 80 5.70 0.42 6.90
C ASN A 80 5.02 0.30 8.28
N LEU A 81 3.90 0.99 8.50
CA LEU A 81 3.16 0.89 9.77
C LEU A 81 2.53 -0.49 9.95
N ALA A 82 1.83 -0.96 8.92
CA ALA A 82 1.15 -2.22 8.95
C ALA A 82 2.13 -3.39 9.11
N GLU A 83 3.35 -3.31 8.58
CA GLU A 83 4.33 -4.39 8.69
C GLU A 83 4.73 -4.72 10.13
N PHE A 84 4.85 -3.72 10.99
CA PHE A 84 5.39 -3.88 12.35
C PHE A 84 4.37 -3.68 13.48
N SER A 85 3.21 -3.05 13.22
CA SER A 85 2.24 -2.73 14.28
C SER A 85 0.88 -3.35 14.02
N ASP A 86 0.51 -4.33 14.85
CA ASP A 86 -0.85 -4.92 14.82
C ASP A 86 -1.92 -3.88 15.18
N GLN A 87 -1.58 -2.91 16.04
CA GLN A 87 -2.47 -1.78 16.31
C GLN A 87 -2.75 -0.96 15.05
N ALA A 88 -1.73 -0.71 14.21
CA ALA A 88 -1.95 -0.02 12.93
C ALA A 88 -2.85 -0.84 12.00
N ARG A 89 -2.67 -2.18 11.96
CA ARG A 89 -3.54 -3.09 11.21
C ARG A 89 -4.98 -3.03 11.71
N MET A 90 -5.22 -2.96 13.02
CA MET A 90 -6.58 -2.89 13.60
C MET A 90 -7.22 -1.52 13.51
N SER A 91 -6.42 -0.45 13.47
CA SER A 91 -6.91 0.94 13.42
C SER A 91 -7.73 1.26 12.18
N VAL A 92 -7.51 0.56 11.07
CA VAL A 92 -8.31 0.68 9.84
C VAL A 92 -9.77 0.24 10.06
N MET A 93 -10.01 -0.70 10.99
CA MET A 93 -11.34 -1.24 11.33
C MET A 93 -12.01 -0.48 12.50
N LYS A 94 -11.39 0.59 13.01
CA LYS A 94 -11.90 1.28 14.18
C LYS A 94 -13.18 2.07 13.82
N GLY A 95 -14.32 1.62 14.33
CA GLY A 95 -15.60 2.30 14.08
C GLY A 95 -16.31 1.86 12.78
N GLY A 96 -15.84 0.79 12.13
CA GLY A 96 -16.49 0.20 10.96
C GLY A 96 -15.49 -0.57 10.08
N ASP A 97 -16.02 -1.34 9.13
CA ASP A 97 -15.28 -2.09 8.11
C ASP A 97 -15.15 -1.33 6.78
N GLU A 98 -15.88 -0.23 6.61
CA GLU A 98 -15.99 0.59 5.39
C GLU A 98 -14.65 0.86 4.69
N LEU A 99 -13.61 1.21 5.45
CA LEU A 99 -12.29 1.50 4.89
C LEU A 99 -11.60 0.25 4.33
N VAL A 100 -11.77 -0.89 4.98
CA VAL A 100 -11.19 -2.16 4.52
C VAL A 100 -11.95 -2.69 3.33
N VAL A 101 -13.28 -2.59 3.37
CA VAL A 101 -14.16 -2.92 2.25
C VAL A 101 -13.76 -2.12 1.01
N ALA A 102 -13.63 -0.80 1.14
CA ALA A 102 -13.23 0.06 0.03
C ALA A 102 -11.86 -0.32 -0.56
N LEU A 103 -10.85 -0.62 0.28
CA LEU A 103 -9.55 -1.06 -0.22
C LEU A 103 -9.60 -2.40 -0.94
N ALA A 104 -10.40 -3.35 -0.44
CA ALA A 104 -10.56 -4.66 -1.07
C ALA A 104 -11.27 -4.56 -2.42
N GLU A 105 -12.31 -3.73 -2.53
CA GLU A 105 -13.02 -3.45 -3.79
C GLU A 105 -12.09 -2.80 -4.82
N ILE A 106 -11.36 -1.75 -4.42
CA ILE A 106 -10.36 -1.09 -5.28
C ILE A 106 -9.31 -2.10 -5.77
N PHE A 107 -8.87 -3.02 -4.90
CA PHE A 107 -7.90 -4.05 -5.26
C PHE A 107 -8.45 -5.03 -6.30
N VAL A 108 -9.68 -5.52 -6.13
CA VAL A 108 -10.29 -6.46 -7.07
C VAL A 108 -10.47 -5.81 -8.43
N GLU A 109 -11.16 -4.67 -8.48
CA GLU A 109 -11.41 -3.93 -9.73
C GLU A 109 -10.12 -3.46 -10.40
N GLY A 110 -9.15 -3.00 -9.60
CA GLY A 110 -7.84 -2.58 -10.09
C GLY A 110 -7.02 -3.74 -10.65
N SER A 111 -7.10 -4.93 -10.03
CA SER A 111 -6.40 -6.12 -10.50
C SER A 111 -6.98 -6.67 -11.81
N GLU A 112 -8.30 -6.60 -11.98
CA GLU A 112 -8.97 -6.97 -13.23
C GLU A 112 -8.58 -6.03 -14.37
N ARG A 113 -8.60 -4.72 -14.12
CA ARG A 113 -8.16 -3.72 -15.12
C ARG A 113 -6.69 -3.87 -15.47
N ALA A 114 -5.81 -4.08 -14.47
CA ALA A 114 -4.38 -4.27 -14.70
C ALA A 114 -4.09 -5.53 -15.52
N ALA A 115 -4.93 -6.58 -15.44
CA ALA A 115 -4.78 -7.77 -16.27
C ALA A 115 -5.16 -7.55 -17.75
N MET A 116 -5.95 -6.51 -18.03
CA MET A 116 -6.38 -6.11 -19.38
C MET A 116 -5.55 -4.98 -19.97
N ALA A 117 -4.60 -4.44 -19.20
CA ALA A 117 -3.80 -3.28 -19.58
C ALA A 117 -2.72 -3.63 -20.62
N ASP A 118 -2.68 -2.86 -21.71
CA ASP A 118 -1.70 -3.00 -22.79
C ASP A 118 -0.82 -1.74 -22.97
N SER A 119 -1.08 -0.66 -22.22
CA SER A 119 -0.39 0.63 -22.35
C SER A 119 0.58 0.97 -21.20
N MET A 120 1.51 1.90 -21.46
CA MET A 120 2.50 2.34 -20.47
C MET A 120 1.90 3.14 -19.31
N GLU A 121 0.84 3.92 -19.56
CA GLU A 121 0.10 4.66 -18.51
C GLU A 121 -0.67 3.70 -17.58
N GLU A 122 -1.19 2.60 -18.13
CA GLU A 122 -1.78 1.53 -17.33
C GLU A 122 -0.72 0.74 -16.54
N SER A 123 0.54 0.71 -17.00
CA SER A 123 1.66 0.11 -16.27
C SER A 123 1.95 0.83 -14.94
N GLN A 124 1.92 2.17 -14.90
CA GLN A 124 2.08 2.90 -13.64
C GLN A 124 0.89 2.69 -12.68
N SER A 125 -0.32 2.62 -13.21
CA SER A 125 -1.51 2.29 -12.43
C SER A 125 -1.44 0.86 -11.88
N SER A 126 -0.88 -0.07 -12.65
CA SER A 126 -0.61 -1.45 -12.23
C SER A 126 0.40 -1.52 -11.08
N VAL A 127 1.41 -0.65 -11.08
CA VAL A 127 2.36 -0.53 -9.96
C VAL A 127 1.65 -0.08 -8.69
N ALA A 128 0.75 0.91 -8.76
CA ALA A 128 -0.02 1.36 -7.59
C ALA A 128 -0.90 0.23 -7.01
N ILE A 129 -1.53 -0.58 -7.87
CA ILE A 129 -2.29 -1.77 -7.45
C ILE A 129 -1.36 -2.82 -6.80
N GLY A 130 -0.14 -3.00 -7.31
CA GLY A 130 0.88 -3.83 -6.66
C GLY A 130 1.20 -3.39 -5.24
N TYR A 131 1.41 -2.09 -5.00
CA TYR A 131 1.59 -1.56 -3.65
C TYR A 131 0.34 -1.73 -2.77
N LEU A 132 -0.87 -1.57 -3.31
CA LEU A 132 -2.11 -1.84 -2.59
C LEU A 132 -2.22 -3.31 -2.17
N ALA A 133 -1.85 -4.25 -3.04
CA ALA A 133 -1.82 -5.68 -2.72
C ALA A 133 -0.89 -5.96 -1.52
N VAL A 134 0.29 -5.31 -1.49
CA VAL A 134 1.24 -5.44 -0.38
C VAL A 134 0.68 -4.84 0.92
N LEU A 135 -0.01 -3.71 0.84
CA LEU A 135 -0.67 -3.11 2.00
C LEU A 135 -1.77 -4.02 2.54
N LEU A 136 -2.69 -4.48 1.69
CA LEU A 136 -3.75 -5.43 2.09
C LEU A 136 -3.16 -6.72 2.66
N GLY A 137 -2.08 -7.22 2.05
CA GLY A 137 -1.37 -8.40 2.53
C GLY A 137 -0.81 -8.21 3.94
N ASN A 138 -0.24 -7.05 4.22
CA ASN A 138 0.12 -6.69 5.59
C ASN A 138 -1.13 -6.60 6.48
N LEU A 139 -2.15 -5.83 6.12
CA LEU A 139 -3.35 -5.72 6.95
C LEU A 139 -3.95 -7.10 7.32
N CYS A 140 -3.94 -8.06 6.39
CA CYS A 140 -4.42 -9.42 6.55
C CYS A 140 -3.57 -10.33 7.45
N LEU A 141 -2.40 -9.90 7.94
CA LEU A 141 -1.71 -10.64 9.00
C LEU A 141 -2.50 -10.58 10.32
N ASN A 142 -3.38 -9.59 10.49
CA ASN A 142 -4.38 -9.61 11.55
C ASN A 142 -5.61 -10.43 11.12
N GLY A 143 -6.04 -11.38 11.96
CA GLY A 143 -7.14 -12.29 11.64
C GLY A 143 -8.52 -11.62 11.47
N THR A 144 -8.78 -10.53 12.18
CA THR A 144 -10.04 -9.79 12.08
C THR A 144 -10.12 -9.08 10.73
N VAL A 145 -9.06 -8.34 10.38
CA VAL A 145 -9.00 -7.62 9.11
C VAL A 145 -9.01 -8.58 7.93
N ARG A 146 -8.27 -9.69 8.03
CA ARG A 146 -8.25 -10.74 7.00
C ARG A 146 -9.62 -11.30 6.70
N ARG A 147 -10.41 -11.60 7.74
CA ARG A 147 -11.76 -12.14 7.57
C ARG A 147 -12.62 -11.17 6.75
N GLU A 148 -12.53 -9.88 7.05
CA GLU A 148 -13.29 -8.87 6.34
C GLU A 148 -12.86 -8.75 4.87
N VAL A 149 -11.55 -8.66 4.62
CA VAL A 149 -11.00 -8.63 3.24
C VAL A 149 -11.44 -9.85 2.46
N CYS A 150 -11.36 -11.05 3.04
CA CYS A 150 -11.79 -12.27 2.37
C CYS A 150 -13.27 -12.21 1.94
N THR A 151 -14.16 -11.53 2.67
CA THR A 151 -15.58 -11.44 2.25
C THR A 151 -15.77 -10.70 0.91
N ARG A 152 -14.78 -9.93 0.48
CA ARG A 152 -14.79 -9.16 -0.78
C ARG A 152 -13.94 -9.80 -1.88
N LEU A 153 -13.11 -10.78 -1.55
CA LEU A 153 -12.27 -11.46 -2.54
C LEU A 153 -13.03 -12.60 -3.25
N PRO A 154 -12.69 -12.90 -4.52
CA PRO A 154 -13.25 -14.03 -5.23
C PRO A 154 -13.09 -15.35 -4.48
N GLY A 155 -14.18 -16.12 -4.39
CA GLY A 155 -14.19 -17.39 -3.66
C GLY A 155 -14.07 -17.26 -2.14
N GLN A 156 -14.07 -16.04 -1.60
CA GLN A 156 -13.86 -15.72 -0.19
C GLN A 156 -12.52 -16.23 0.39
N LYS A 157 -11.50 -16.23 -0.46
CA LYS A 157 -10.16 -16.72 -0.14
C LYS A 157 -9.10 -15.65 -0.35
N ILE A 158 -7.94 -15.87 0.27
CA ILE A 158 -6.82 -14.93 0.21
C ILE A 158 -5.91 -15.16 -1.00
N ASP A 159 -6.14 -16.24 -1.76
CA ASP A 159 -5.30 -16.75 -2.86
C ASP A 159 -4.96 -15.65 -3.88
N MET A 160 -5.99 -14.90 -4.34
CA MET A 160 -5.80 -13.80 -5.27
C MET A 160 -4.83 -12.73 -4.75
N LEU A 161 -4.89 -12.43 -3.45
CA LEU A 161 -4.00 -11.45 -2.82
C LEU A 161 -2.57 -12.00 -2.72
N VAL A 162 -2.41 -13.28 -2.34
CA VAL A 162 -1.11 -13.95 -2.29
C VAL A 162 -0.44 -13.94 -3.66
N ASP A 163 -1.19 -14.33 -4.70
CA ASP A 163 -0.69 -14.38 -6.07
C ASP A 163 -0.29 -12.99 -6.56
N LYS A 164 -1.10 -11.96 -6.30
CA LYS A 164 -0.76 -10.58 -6.70
C LYS A 164 0.46 -10.03 -5.97
N VAL A 165 0.62 -10.31 -4.66
CA VAL A 165 1.83 -9.91 -3.93
C VAL A 165 3.07 -10.61 -4.49
N ARG A 166 2.96 -11.89 -4.85
CA ARG A 166 4.05 -12.65 -5.48
C ARG A 166 4.41 -12.12 -6.85
N GLU A 167 3.43 -11.91 -7.72
CA GLU A 167 3.62 -11.31 -9.05
C GLU A 167 4.35 -9.97 -8.94
N PHE A 168 3.91 -9.11 -8.01
CA PHE A 168 4.53 -7.81 -7.81
C PHE A 168 5.96 -7.91 -7.26
N ALA A 169 6.24 -8.86 -6.36
CA ALA A 169 7.59 -9.12 -5.89
C ALA A 169 8.52 -9.57 -7.03
N GLN A 170 8.05 -10.50 -7.88
CA GLN A 170 8.80 -10.98 -9.05
C GLN A 170 9.03 -9.88 -10.09
N TYR A 171 8.04 -9.02 -10.31
CA TYR A 171 8.17 -7.84 -11.16
C TYR A 171 9.28 -6.91 -10.65
N ASN A 172 9.26 -6.56 -9.36
CA ASN A 172 10.27 -5.68 -8.75
C ASN A 172 11.68 -6.32 -8.78
N GLU A 173 11.79 -7.63 -8.58
CA GLU A 173 13.05 -8.36 -8.70
C GLU A 173 13.58 -8.34 -10.16
N ARG A 174 12.69 -8.50 -11.14
CA ARG A 174 13.06 -8.44 -12.56
C ARG A 174 13.53 -7.04 -12.95
N VAL A 175 12.83 -6.01 -12.50
CA VAL A 175 13.23 -4.61 -12.71
C VAL A 175 14.60 -4.39 -12.06
N ASP A 176 14.83 -4.78 -10.80
CA ASP A 176 16.15 -4.67 -10.15
C ASP A 176 17.28 -5.31 -10.98
N ARG A 177 17.05 -6.53 -11.49
CA ARG A 177 18.04 -7.22 -12.34
C ARG A 177 18.31 -6.52 -13.65
N MET A 178 17.34 -5.82 -14.23
CA MET A 178 17.49 -5.06 -15.48
C MET A 178 18.19 -3.72 -15.26
N THR A 179 17.92 -3.07 -14.13
CA THR A 179 18.52 -1.77 -13.77
C THR A 179 19.86 -1.91 -13.06
N ARG A 180 20.30 -3.14 -12.74
CA ARG A 180 21.62 -3.53 -12.19
C ARG A 180 22.76 -3.07 -13.12
N GLY A 181 23.08 -1.79 -13.05
CA GLY A 181 24.14 -1.14 -13.83
C GLY A 181 23.79 0.21 -14.42
N GLN A 182 22.52 0.65 -14.40
CA GLN A 182 22.10 1.91 -15.04
C GLN A 182 21.91 3.07 -14.06
N PHE A 183 21.38 2.82 -12.85
CA PHE A 183 21.17 3.88 -11.87
C PHE A 183 21.34 3.33 -10.45
N GLU A 184 22.01 4.14 -9.61
CA GLU A 184 22.21 4.00 -8.15
C GLU A 184 23.48 3.25 -7.65
N GLY A 185 24.20 3.97 -6.76
CA GLY A 185 25.32 3.45 -5.98
C GLY A 185 24.91 2.31 -5.04
N GLU A 186 25.86 1.79 -4.25
CA GLU A 186 25.63 0.61 -3.40
C GLU A 186 24.43 0.76 -2.44
N GLU A 187 24.19 1.96 -1.89
CA GLU A 187 23.11 2.23 -0.92
C GLU A 187 21.69 2.13 -1.49
N GLY A 188 21.47 2.58 -2.75
CA GLY A 188 20.16 2.49 -3.41
C GLY A 188 19.78 1.05 -3.75
N ARG A 189 20.79 0.27 -4.20
CA ARG A 189 20.65 -1.17 -4.47
C ARG A 189 20.31 -1.98 -3.23
N GLU A 190 20.95 -1.71 -2.09
CA GLU A 190 20.62 -2.39 -0.84
C GLU A 190 19.19 -2.08 -0.38
N THR A 191 18.74 -0.82 -0.51
CA THR A 191 17.39 -0.43 -0.13
C THR A 191 16.32 -1.13 -0.99
N TRP A 192 16.55 -1.21 -2.30
CA TRP A 192 15.62 -1.87 -3.23
C TRP A 192 15.55 -3.39 -3.05
N GLN A 193 16.70 -4.04 -2.79
CA GLN A 193 16.75 -5.46 -2.47
C GLN A 193 16.04 -5.78 -1.15
N ASN A 194 16.26 -4.96 -0.12
CA ASN A 194 15.57 -5.10 1.15
C ASN A 194 14.04 -4.95 1.00
N PHE A 195 13.59 -4.03 0.15
CA PHE A 195 12.16 -3.90 -0.17
C PHE A 195 11.61 -5.15 -0.85
N THR A 196 12.28 -5.66 -1.89
CA THR A 196 11.85 -6.89 -2.60
C THR A 196 11.78 -8.11 -1.67
N ILE A 197 12.73 -8.26 -0.74
CA ILE A 197 12.70 -9.32 0.29
C ILE A 197 11.48 -9.15 1.20
N ARG A 198 11.18 -7.93 1.65
CA ARG A 198 10.00 -7.64 2.47
C ARG A 198 8.70 -8.00 1.75
N LEU A 199 8.60 -7.75 0.44
CA LEU A 199 7.44 -8.16 -0.36
C LEU A 199 7.24 -9.68 -0.35
N MET A 200 8.31 -10.45 -0.59
CA MET A 200 8.23 -11.92 -0.55
C MET A 200 7.86 -12.44 0.83
N LEU A 201 8.39 -11.84 1.90
CA LEU A 201 8.03 -12.20 3.27
C LEU A 201 6.54 -12.00 3.58
N VAL A 202 5.88 -11.00 2.98
CA VAL A 202 4.43 -10.81 3.13
C VAL A 202 3.68 -11.97 2.49
N ALA A 203 4.02 -12.36 1.26
CA ALA A 203 3.39 -13.51 0.60
C ALA A 203 3.57 -14.81 1.40
N GLU A 204 4.79 -15.10 1.86
CA GLU A 204 5.06 -16.30 2.67
C GLU A 204 4.27 -16.32 3.99
N ARG A 205 4.10 -15.16 4.62
CA ARG A 205 3.32 -15.04 5.86
C ARG A 205 1.83 -15.26 5.61
N LEU A 206 1.30 -14.77 4.49
CA LEU A 206 -0.11 -15.00 4.13
C LEU A 206 -0.40 -16.47 3.88
N GLU A 207 0.47 -17.18 3.15
CA GLU A 207 0.29 -18.62 2.87
C GLU A 207 0.30 -19.48 4.14
N LYS A 208 1.19 -19.15 5.10
CA LYS A 208 1.25 -19.87 6.38
C LYS A 208 0.00 -19.68 7.23
N VAL A 209 -0.73 -18.60 6.99
CA VAL A 209 -1.94 -18.23 7.74
C VAL A 209 -3.21 -18.81 7.12
N GLU A 210 -3.13 -19.30 5.88
CA GLU A 210 -4.19 -20.03 5.18
C GLU A 210 -4.28 -21.52 5.60
N ARG A 211 -3.19 -22.08 6.12
CA ARG A 211 -3.10 -23.47 6.62
C ARG A 211 -3.54 -23.60 8.07
#